data_AF-A0A8T7IW47-F1
#
_entry.id   AF-A0A8T7IW47-F1
#
_cell.length_a   1.000
_cell.length_b   1.000
_cell.length_c   1.000
_cell.angle_alpha   90.00
_cell.angle_beta   90.00
_cell.angle_gamma   90.00
#
_symmetry.space_group_name_H-M   'P 1'
#
loop_
_entity.id
_entity.type
_entity.pdbx_description
1 polymer ?
#
loop_
_entity_poly.entity_id
_entity_poly.type
_entity_poly.pdbx_seq_one_letter_code
_entity_poly.pdbx_strand_id
1 'polypeptide(L)'
;MPLTAIDELILNEQLPIEFKDTVERWYAPLLADIIASDRGGGTLVIGIQGLQGSGKSTLAKFLVLLARERFGLNAVDISLDDFYLTKRERTVLSETVHPLLATRGVPGTHDVTLAIDTITQLKATTKHSTVRIPQFDKASDDR
;
A
#
# COMPACT_ATOMS: atom_id res chain seq x y z
N MET A 1 -28.14 -15.10 -0.61
CA MET A 1 -27.85 -13.67 -0.31
C MET A 1 -26.79 -13.21 -1.30
N PRO A 2 -26.78 -11.94 -1.73
CA PRO A 2 -25.66 -11.40 -2.51
C PRO A 2 -24.36 -11.48 -1.68
N LEU A 3 -23.23 -11.65 -2.36
CA LEU A 3 -21.91 -11.61 -1.72
C LEU A 3 -21.68 -10.21 -1.12
N THR A 4 -21.06 -10.15 0.06
CA THR A 4 -20.60 -8.87 0.61
C THR A 4 -19.30 -8.45 -0.07
N ALA A 5 -18.94 -7.16 -0.03
CA ALA A 5 -17.66 -6.70 -0.59
C ALA A 5 -16.44 -7.38 0.05
N ILE A 6 -16.56 -7.83 1.30
CA ILE A 6 -15.54 -8.66 1.98
C ILE A 6 -15.44 -10.03 1.33
N ASP A 7 -16.58 -10.67 1.04
CA ASP A 7 -16.61 -11.99 0.39
C ASP A 7 -16.03 -11.90 -1.04
N GLU A 8 -16.33 -10.82 -1.77
CA GLU A 8 -15.77 -10.57 -3.10
C GLU A 8 -14.24 -10.39 -3.04
N LEU A 9 -13.72 -9.63 -2.08
CA LEU A 9 -12.28 -9.45 -1.92
C LEU A 9 -11.58 -10.75 -1.52
N ILE A 10 -12.18 -11.57 -0.66
CA ILE A 10 -11.66 -12.90 -0.30
C ILE A 10 -11.49 -13.77 -1.55
N LEU A 11 -12.51 -13.80 -2.42
CA LEU A 11 -12.46 -14.57 -3.66
C LEU A 11 -11.41 -14.02 -4.64
N ASN A 12 -11.33 -12.70 -4.79
CA ASN A 12 -10.35 -12.05 -5.68
C ASN A 12 -8.90 -12.29 -5.24
N GLU A 13 -8.66 -12.30 -3.92
CA GLU A 13 -7.34 -12.61 -3.34
C GLU A 13 -7.08 -14.13 -3.22
N GLN A 14 -8.00 -14.98 -3.70
CA GLN A 14 -7.92 -16.45 -3.66
C GLN A 14 -7.72 -17.00 -2.24
N LEU A 15 -8.38 -16.37 -1.26
CA LEU A 15 -8.31 -16.76 0.14
C LEU A 15 -9.41 -17.77 0.49
N PRO A 16 -9.20 -18.64 1.49
CA PRO A 16 -10.27 -19.49 2.03
C PRO A 16 -11.45 -18.64 2.51
N ILE A 17 -12.68 -19.14 2.36
CA ILE A 17 -13.88 -18.37 2.75
C ILE A 17 -13.90 -18.06 4.25
N GLU A 18 -13.31 -18.94 5.06
CA GLU A 18 -13.13 -18.80 6.50
C GLU A 18 -12.18 -17.64 6.86
N PHE A 19 -11.44 -17.08 5.88
CA PHE A 19 -10.62 -15.89 6.11
C PHE A 19 -11.44 -14.69 6.57
N LYS A 20 -12.75 -14.69 6.29
CA LYS A 20 -13.69 -13.71 6.84
C LYS A 20 -13.62 -13.64 8.36
N ASP A 21 -13.43 -14.77 9.04
CA ASP A 21 -13.28 -14.80 10.50
C ASP A 21 -12.04 -14.02 10.95
N THR A 22 -10.96 -14.07 10.17
CA THR A 22 -9.75 -13.28 10.44
C THR A 22 -10.02 -11.79 10.25
N VAL A 23 -10.75 -11.42 9.20
CA VAL A 23 -11.11 -10.03 8.92
C VAL A 23 -11.97 -9.47 10.06
N GLU A 24 -13.02 -10.18 10.47
CA GLU A 24 -13.93 -9.72 11.52
C GLU A 24 -13.30 -9.74 12.91
N ARG A 25 -12.48 -10.75 13.21
CA ARG A 25 -11.89 -10.92 14.54
C ARG A 25 -10.68 -10.02 14.78
N TRP A 26 -9.89 -9.74 13.75
CA TRP A 26 -8.61 -9.07 13.90
C TRP A 26 -8.51 -7.77 13.09
N TYR A 27 -8.89 -7.76 11.82
CA TYR A 27 -8.63 -6.58 10.96
C TYR A 27 -9.60 -5.44 11.22
N ALA A 28 -10.90 -5.73 11.36
CA ALA A 28 -11.91 -4.72 11.62
C ALA A 28 -11.72 -4.05 13.01
N PRO A 29 -11.49 -4.79 14.11
CA PRO A 29 -11.21 -4.17 15.40
C PRO A 29 -9.92 -3.36 15.39
N LEU A 30 -8.85 -3.87 14.76
CA LEU A 30 -7.60 -3.14 14.62
C LEU A 30 -7.80 -1.79 13.93
N LEU A 31 -8.53 -1.75 12.81
CA LEU A 31 -8.81 -0.51 12.11
C LEU A 31 -9.64 0.46 12.97
N ALA A 32 -10.67 -0.06 13.65
CA ALA A 32 -11.52 0.72 14.53
C ALA A 32 -10.70 1.38 15.65
N ASP A 33 -9.79 0.61 16.28
CA ASP A 33 -8.92 1.10 17.35
C ASP A 33 -7.94 2.17 16.85
N ILE A 34 -7.36 1.98 15.65
CA ILE A 34 -6.47 2.97 15.02
C ILE A 34 -7.25 4.27 14.77
N ILE A 35 -8.43 4.21 14.16
CA ILE A 35 -9.25 5.39 13.85
C ILE A 35 -9.69 6.09 15.15
N ALA A 36 -10.14 5.34 16.15
CA ALA A 36 -10.56 5.90 17.43
C ALA A 36 -9.41 6.56 18.21
N SER A 37 -8.18 6.08 18.00
CA SER A 37 -6.97 6.63 18.60
C SER A 37 -6.42 7.83 17.84
N ASP A 38 -6.87 8.08 16.61
CA ASP A 38 -6.43 9.23 15.83
C ASP A 38 -6.92 10.52 16.49
N ARG A 39 -5.96 11.39 16.81
CA ARG A 39 -6.20 12.72 17.38
C ARG A 39 -6.01 13.82 16.33
N GLY A 40 -5.64 13.45 15.10
CA GLY A 40 -5.39 14.36 14.00
C GLY A 40 -6.66 14.77 13.27
N GLY A 41 -6.61 15.94 12.62
CA GLY A 41 -7.68 16.42 11.72
C GLY A 41 -7.35 16.25 10.23
N GLY A 42 -6.37 15.41 9.88
CA GLY A 42 -5.86 15.25 8.52
C GLY A 42 -5.81 13.79 8.06
N THR A 43 -5.19 13.53 6.91
CA THR A 43 -5.06 12.17 6.37
C THR A 43 -4.22 11.29 7.31
N LEU A 44 -4.84 10.25 7.84
CA LEU A 44 -4.18 9.20 8.63
C LEU A 44 -3.25 8.36 7.73
N VAL A 45 -2.01 8.17 8.16
CA VAL A 45 -1.01 7.36 7.45
C VAL A 45 -0.65 6.13 8.30
N ILE A 46 -0.90 4.94 7.76
CA ILE A 46 -0.65 3.66 8.44
C ILE A 46 0.51 2.95 7.75
N GLY A 47 1.62 2.77 8.45
CA GLY A 47 2.77 1.99 7.96
C GLY A 47 2.59 0.50 8.25
N ILE A 48 2.67 -0.34 7.22
CA ILE A 48 2.59 -1.81 7.35
C ILE A 48 3.94 -2.41 6.96
N GLN A 49 4.59 -3.08 7.91
CA GLN A 49 5.91 -3.71 7.73
C GLN A 49 5.88 -5.18 8.14
N GLY A 50 6.74 -5.99 7.52
CA GLY A 50 6.76 -7.43 7.71
C GLY A 50 7.48 -8.18 6.58
N LEU A 51 7.77 -9.46 6.80
CA LEU A 51 8.53 -10.29 5.87
C LEU A 51 7.79 -10.54 4.54
N GLN A 52 8.51 -10.92 3.49
CA GLN A 52 7.89 -11.35 2.24
C GLN A 52 6.98 -12.56 2.50
N GLY A 53 5.79 -12.57 1.89
CA GLY A 53 4.79 -13.61 2.09
C GLY A 53 3.99 -13.51 3.40
N SER A 54 4.24 -12.52 4.27
CA SER A 54 3.51 -12.38 5.54
C SER A 54 2.09 -11.80 5.42
N GLY A 55 1.56 -11.61 4.21
CA GLY A 55 0.19 -11.09 3.99
C GLY A 55 0.01 -9.58 4.08
N LYS A 56 1.08 -8.76 4.03
CA LYS A 56 0.98 -7.29 4.14
C LYS A 56 0.04 -6.64 3.13
N SER A 57 0.18 -7.00 1.86
CA SER A 57 -0.66 -6.48 0.77
C SER A 57 -2.12 -6.88 0.96
N THR A 58 -2.36 -8.12 1.40
CA THR A 58 -3.69 -8.61 1.74
C THR A 58 -4.29 -7.79 2.88
N LEU A 59 -3.56 -7.60 3.98
CA LEU A 59 -4.00 -6.76 5.09
C LEU A 59 -4.33 -5.34 4.60
N ALA A 60 -3.44 -4.70 3.83
CA ALA A 60 -3.64 -3.34 3.32
C ALA A 60 -4.96 -3.21 2.51
N LYS A 61 -5.21 -4.14 1.58
CA LYS A 61 -6.45 -4.18 0.79
C LYS A 61 -7.69 -4.30 1.65
N PHE A 62 -7.67 -5.18 2.67
CA PHE A 62 -8.80 -5.30 3.60
C PHE A 62 -8.99 -4.05 4.44
N LEU A 63 -7.92 -3.40 4.92
CA LEU A 63 -8.05 -2.15 5.67
C LEU A 63 -8.64 -1.03 4.80
N VAL A 64 -8.24 -0.91 3.53
CA VAL A 64 -8.83 0.04 2.59
C VAL A 64 -10.31 -0.24 2.38
N LEU A 65 -10.69 -1.50 2.15
CA LEU A 65 -12.08 -1.92 2.01
C LEU A 65 -12.88 -1.58 3.27
N LEU A 66 -12.40 -1.97 4.44
CA LEU A 66 -13.09 -1.74 5.71
C LEU A 66 -13.23 -0.24 6.03
N ALA A 67 -12.22 0.57 5.74
CA ALA A 67 -12.28 2.02 5.91
C ALA A 67 -13.40 2.64 5.06
N ARG A 68 -13.55 2.19 3.81
CA ARG A 68 -14.62 2.64 2.92
C ARG A 68 -15.99 2.16 3.38
N GLU A 69 -16.14 0.85 3.56
CA GLU A 69 -17.43 0.21 3.81
C GLU A 69 -18.00 0.49 5.21
N ARG A 70 -17.16 0.56 6.25
CA ARG A 70 -17.62 0.69 7.65
C ARG A 70 -17.53 2.10 8.20
N PHE A 71 -16.61 2.91 7.68
CA PHE A 71 -16.35 4.26 8.20
C PHE A 71 -16.63 5.37 7.18
N GLY A 72 -16.97 5.02 5.92
CA GLY A 72 -17.22 6.00 4.87
C GLY A 72 -15.99 6.84 4.51
N LEU A 73 -14.79 6.33 4.79
CA LEU A 73 -13.54 7.04 4.57
C LEU A 73 -12.99 6.75 3.17
N ASN A 74 -12.37 7.77 2.56
CA ASN A 74 -11.53 7.55 1.40
C ASN A 74 -10.17 7.00 1.85
N ALA A 75 -9.80 5.84 1.34
CA ALA A 75 -8.55 5.17 1.66
C ALA A 75 -7.90 4.63 0.38
N VAL A 76 -6.58 4.55 0.37
CA VAL A 76 -5.78 3.94 -0.70
C VAL A 76 -4.57 3.26 -0.06
N ASP A 77 -4.21 2.08 -0.57
CA ASP A 77 -2.94 1.43 -0.26
C ASP A 77 -1.92 1.78 -1.34
N ILE A 78 -0.66 1.96 -0.92
CA ILE A 78 0.48 2.13 -1.82
C ILE A 78 1.60 1.19 -1.37
N SER A 79 2.31 0.59 -2.31
CA SER A 79 3.43 -0.30 -2.00
C SER A 79 4.75 0.45 -2.09
N LEU A 80 5.70 0.14 -1.20
CA LEU A 80 7.07 0.65 -1.34
C LEU A 80 7.68 0.20 -2.68
N ASP A 81 7.33 -1.00 -3.15
CA ASP A 81 7.80 -1.53 -4.43
C ASP A 81 7.38 -0.67 -5.62
N ASP A 82 6.29 0.11 -5.53
CA ASP A 82 5.86 1.01 -6.62
C ASP A 82 6.81 2.21 -6.81
N PHE A 83 7.67 2.43 -5.82
CA PHE A 83 8.66 3.50 -5.81
C PHE A 83 10.07 3.00 -6.10
N TYR A 84 10.25 1.81 -6.68
CA TYR A 84 11.57 1.47 -7.25
C TYR A 84 11.99 2.53 -8.28
N LEU A 85 13.29 2.81 -8.32
CA LEU A 85 13.89 3.58 -9.40
C LEU A 85 13.66 2.88 -10.75
N THR A 86 13.70 3.61 -11.85
CA THR A 86 13.68 3.01 -13.19
C THR A 86 14.91 2.13 -13.40
N LYS A 87 14.82 1.21 -14.36
CA LYS A 87 15.98 0.36 -14.72
C LYS A 87 17.20 1.20 -15.10
N ARG A 88 16.98 2.28 -15.86
CA ARG A 88 18.02 3.22 -16.28
C ARG A 88 18.70 3.89 -15.09
N GLU A 89 17.94 4.38 -14.12
CA GLU A 89 18.48 5.02 -12.91
C GLU A 89 19.31 4.04 -12.09
N ARG A 90 18.84 2.79 -11.94
CA ARG A 90 19.59 1.72 -11.28
C ARG A 90 20.90 1.38 -11.98
N THR A 91 20.93 1.34 -13.32
CA THR A 91 22.17 1.13 -14.08
C THR A 91 23.19 2.23 -13.77
N VAL A 92 22.78 3.51 -13.78
CA VAL A 92 23.68 4.62 -13.43
C VAL A 92 24.23 4.47 -12.01
N LEU A 93 23.39 4.13 -11.04
CA LEU A 93 23.83 3.89 -9.66
C LEU A 93 24.79 2.71 -9.54
N SER A 94 24.61 1.67 -10.36
CA SER A 94 25.49 0.50 -10.35
C SER A 94 26.92 0.82 -10.78
N GLU A 95 27.06 1.78 -11.70
CA GLU A 95 28.34 2.23 -12.25
C GLU A 95 29.00 3.31 -11.37
N THR A 96 28.19 4.17 -10.75
CA THR A 96 28.67 5.36 -10.02
C THR A 96 28.80 5.17 -8.51
N VAL A 97 28.06 4.22 -7.93
CA VAL A 97 28.01 4.01 -6.47
C VAL A 97 28.40 2.59 -6.09
N HIS A 98 27.63 1.57 -6.53
CA HIS A 98 27.95 0.18 -6.21
C HIS A 98 27.20 -0.81 -7.14
N PRO A 99 27.85 -1.87 -7.67
CA PRO A 99 27.24 -2.81 -8.61
C PRO A 99 25.91 -3.44 -8.18
N LEU A 100 25.71 -3.66 -6.86
CA LEU A 100 24.46 -4.19 -6.31
C LEU A 100 23.22 -3.31 -6.57
N LEU A 101 23.41 -2.03 -6.90
CA LEU A 101 22.28 -1.13 -7.17
C LEU A 101 21.68 -1.34 -8.57
N ALA A 102 22.25 -2.22 -9.39
CA ALA A 102 21.63 -2.64 -10.65
C ALA A 102 20.33 -3.43 -10.42
N THR A 103 20.22 -4.14 -9.29
CA THR A 103 19.06 -4.96 -8.96
C THR A 103 18.12 -4.20 -8.02
N ARG A 104 16.81 -4.40 -8.20
CA ARG A 104 15.80 -3.87 -7.27
C ARG A 104 15.84 -4.62 -5.92
N GLY A 105 15.51 -3.92 -4.83
CA GLY A 105 15.19 -4.53 -3.52
C GLY A 105 16.15 -4.16 -2.39
N VAL A 106 17.41 -3.85 -2.70
CA VAL A 106 18.38 -3.41 -1.68
C VAL A 106 18.18 -1.93 -1.33
N PRO A 107 18.60 -1.46 -0.13
CA PRO A 107 18.56 -0.05 0.22
C PRO A 107 19.28 0.81 -0.83
N GLY A 108 18.66 1.94 -1.21
CA GLY A 108 19.14 2.82 -2.28
C GLY A 108 18.52 2.59 -3.65
N THR A 109 17.65 1.58 -3.81
CA THR A 109 17.01 1.26 -5.11
C THR A 109 15.63 1.88 -5.30
N HIS A 110 15.20 2.73 -4.37
CA HIS A 110 13.89 3.40 -4.40
C HIS A 110 14.04 4.90 -4.62
N ASP A 111 13.08 5.47 -5.34
CA ASP A 111 12.87 6.90 -5.51
C ASP A 111 12.19 7.47 -4.25
N VAL A 112 13.01 7.75 -3.24
CA VAL A 112 12.54 8.26 -1.93
C VAL A 112 11.88 9.62 -2.07
N THR A 113 12.38 10.47 -2.98
CA THR A 113 11.79 11.78 -3.25
C THR A 113 10.38 11.62 -3.80
N LEU A 114 10.17 10.78 -4.81
CA LEU A 114 8.83 10.51 -5.33
C LEU A 114 7.88 9.93 -4.28
N ALA A 115 8.37 9.05 -3.40
CA ALA A 115 7.57 8.49 -2.31
C ALA A 115 7.11 9.57 -1.33
N ILE A 116 8.02 10.44 -0.88
CA ILE A 116 7.71 11.55 0.03
C ILE A 116 6.75 12.54 -0.62
N ASP A 117 6.96 12.89 -1.89
CA ASP A 117 6.11 13.82 -2.63
C ASP A 117 4.70 13.26 -2.81
N THR A 118 4.59 11.96 -3.12
CA THR A 118 3.29 11.27 -3.26
C THR A 118 2.52 11.28 -1.94
N ILE A 119 3.17 10.92 -0.82
CA ILE A 119 2.55 10.95 0.51
C ILE A 119 2.15 12.37 0.89
N THR A 120 2.98 13.37 0.60
CA THR A 120 2.70 14.78 0.87
C THR A 120 1.46 15.26 0.10
N GLN A 121 1.36 14.90 -1.18
CA GLN A 121 0.18 15.22 -1.99
C GLN A 121 -1.09 14.51 -1.49
N LEU A 122 -1.00 13.24 -1.10
CA LEU A 122 -2.12 12.49 -0.51
C LEU A 122 -2.59 13.14 0.80
N LYS A 123 -1.68 13.64 1.63
CA LYS A 123 -2.01 14.35 2.87
C LYS A 123 -2.66 15.72 2.64
N ALA A 124 -2.37 16.37 1.52
CA ALA A 124 -2.94 17.67 1.16
C ALA A 124 -4.20 17.56 0.28
N THR A 125 -4.67 16.35 -0.01
CA THR A 125 -5.80 16.10 -0.91
C THR A 125 -7.10 16.63 -0.34
N THR A 126 -7.89 17.29 -1.21
CA THR A 126 -9.27 17.70 -0.95
C THR A 126 -10.23 16.88 -1.80
N LYS A 127 -11.55 17.04 -1.60
CA LYS A 127 -12.59 16.33 -2.36
C LYS A 127 -12.47 16.48 -3.90
N HIS A 128 -11.79 17.52 -4.39
CA HIS A 128 -11.62 17.80 -5.82
C HIS A 128 -10.18 17.56 -6.31
N SER A 129 -9.29 17.11 -5.42
CA SER A 129 -7.90 16.84 -5.76
C SER A 129 -7.76 15.47 -6.44
N THR A 130 -6.84 15.36 -7.38
CA THR A 130 -6.42 14.08 -7.97
C THR A 130 -4.93 13.93 -7.73
N VAL A 131 -4.52 12.79 -7.19
CA VAL A 131 -3.11 12.45 -6.99
C VAL A 131 -2.78 11.24 -7.85
N ARG A 132 -1.69 11.33 -8.60
CA ARG A 132 -1.18 10.19 -9.37
C ARG A 132 -0.31 9.35 -8.45
N ILE A 133 -0.63 8.06 -8.37
CA ILE A 133 0.14 7.10 -7.60
C ILE A 133 1.03 6.33 -8.58
N PRO A 134 2.36 6.30 -8.36
CA PRO A 134 3.26 5.47 -9.16
C PRO A 134 2.87 3.99 -9.12
N GLN A 135 3.19 3.27 -10.19
CA GLN A 135 3.08 1.83 -10.23
C GLN A 135 4.36 1.28 -10.85
N PHE A 136 4.95 0.26 -10.22
CA PHE A 136 6.13 -0.40 -10.79
C PHE A 136 5.73 -1.74 -11.41
N ASP A 137 6.05 -1.94 -12.68
CA ASP A 137 5.83 -3.22 -13.34
C ASP A 137 7.06 -4.11 -13.17
N LYS A 138 6.92 -5.13 -12.31
CA LYS A 138 7.97 -6.11 -12.04
C LYS A 138 8.31 -6.97 -13.26
N ALA A 139 7.42 -7.08 -14.26
CA ALA A 139 7.65 -7.87 -15.46
C ALA A 139 8.56 -7.15 -16.45
N SER A 140 8.32 -5.85 -16.69
CA SER A 140 9.23 -4.99 -17.46
C SER A 140 10.44 -4.49 -16.66
N ASP A 141 10.41 -4.63 -15.33
CA ASP A 141 11.41 -4.14 -14.39
C ASP A 141 11.56 -2.61 -14.44
N ASP A 142 10.46 -1.91 -14.70
CA ASP A 142 10.45 -0.46 -14.90
C ASP A 142 9.14 0.20 -14.43
N ARG A 143 9.14 1.53 -14.46
CA ARG A 143 7.99 2.39 -14.15
C ARG A 143 7.67 3.32 -15.31
#